data_AF-A0A966BPK4-F1
#
_entry.id   AF-A0A966BPK4-F1
#
_cell.length_a   1.000
_cell.length_b   1.000
_cell.length_c   1.000
_cell.angle_alpha   90.00
_cell.angle_beta   90.00
_cell.angle_gamma   90.00
#
_symmetry.space_group_name_H-M   'P 1'
#
loop_
_entity.id
_entity.type
_entity.pdbx_description
1 polymer ?
#
loop_
_entity_poly.entity_id
_entity_poly.type
_entity_poly.pdbx_seq_one_letter_code
_entity_poly.pdbx_strand_id
1 'polypeptide(L)' 'FGVEKDPRGNIKADTENYRTSKDKVFAAGDMRRGQSLIVWAIREGRQCARSVDEFLMGSTVLPR' A
#
# COMPACT_ATOMS: atom_id res chain seq x y z
N PHE A 1 -12.92 -9.70 1.55
CA PHE A 1 -12.12 -9.27 0.38
C PHE A 1 -11.17 -10.34 -0.18
N GLY A 2 -10.82 -11.42 0.53
CA GLY A 2 -10.03 -12.53 -0.05
C GLY A 2 -8.61 -12.14 -0.48
N VAL A 3 -8.02 -11.17 0.22
CA VAL A 3 -6.62 -10.77 0.05
C VAL A 3 -5.76 -11.54 1.03
N GLU A 4 -4.55 -11.90 0.62
CA GLU A 4 -3.58 -12.57 1.48
C GLU A 4 -3.24 -11.70 2.70
N LYS A 5 -3.00 -12.38 3.82
CA LYS A 5 -2.59 -11.76 5.07
C LYS A 5 -1.20 -12.24 5.47
N ASP A 6 -0.48 -11.40 6.18
CA ASP A 6 0.76 -11.79 6.84
C ASP A 6 0.45 -12.66 8.10
N PRO A 7 1.46 -13.28 8.73
CA PRO A 7 1.28 -14.06 9.96
C PRO A 7 0.71 -13.26 11.14
N ARG A 8 0.74 -11.93 11.09
CA ARG A 8 0.19 -11.02 12.12
C ARG A 8 -1.26 -10.63 11.82
N GLY A 9 -1.83 -11.08 10.69
CA GLY A 9 -3.19 -10.78 10.27
C GLY A 9 -3.36 -9.48 9.49
N ASN A 10 -2.28 -8.74 9.22
CA ASN A 10 -2.32 -7.55 8.38
C ASN A 10 -2.44 -7.95 6.91
N ILE A 11 -2.91 -7.03 6.06
CA ILE A 11 -2.94 -7.27 4.62
C ILE A 11 -1.50 -7.37 4.11
N LYS A 12 -1.20 -8.47 3.42
CA LYS A 12 0.09 -8.69 2.80
C LYS A 12 0.16 -7.82 1.54
N ALA A 13 0.87 -6.70 1.66
CA ALA A 13 1.27 -5.85 0.55
C ALA A 13 2.73 -5.43 0.73
N ASP A 14 3.45 -5.31 -0.38
CA ASP A 14 4.84 -4.86 -0.35
C ASP A 14 4.95 -3.36 -0.02
N THR A 15 6.18 -2.89 0.17
CA THR A 15 6.48 -1.48 0.48
C THR A 15 6.96 -0.69 -0.73
N GLU A 16 6.99 -1.30 -1.92
CA GLU A 16 7.47 -0.65 -3.13
C GLU A 16 6.33 -0.16 -4.00
N ASN A 17 5.34 -1.02 -4.23
CA ASN A 17 4.15 -0.76 -5.05
C ASN A 17 2.83 -0.88 -4.27
N TYR A 18 2.86 -1.32 -3.01
CA TYR A 18 1.72 -1.41 -2.10
C TYR A 18 0.56 -2.29 -2.59
N ARG A 19 0.83 -3.18 -3.56
CA ARG A 19 -0.17 -4.12 -4.10
C ARG A 19 -0.40 -5.29 -3.17
N THR A 20 -1.66 -5.69 -3.10
CA THR A 20 -2.07 -6.92 -2.42
C THR A 20 -2.02 -8.11 -3.39
N SER A 21 -2.38 -9.30 -2.90
CA SER A 21 -2.54 -10.49 -3.73
C SER A 21 -3.63 -10.37 -4.81
N LYS A 22 -4.51 -9.37 -4.73
CA LYS A 22 -5.54 -9.12 -5.73
C LYS A 22 -5.17 -7.95 -6.62
N ASP A 23 -5.37 -8.14 -7.92
CA ASP A 23 -5.17 -7.08 -8.89
C ASP A 23 -6.05 -5.86 -8.57
N LYS A 24 -5.51 -4.67 -8.80
CA LYS A 24 -6.13 -3.36 -8.52
C LYS A 24 -6.49 -3.09 -7.05
N VAL A 25 -6.01 -3.92 -6.11
CA VAL A 25 -6.23 -3.72 -4.67
C VAL A 25 -4.89 -3.42 -4.00
N PHE A 26 -4.85 -2.31 -3.27
CA PHE A 26 -3.66 -1.79 -2.61
C PHE A 26 -3.92 -1.60 -1.11
N ALA A 27 -2.87 -1.69 -0.29
CA ALA A 27 -2.97 -1.51 1.16
C ALA A 27 -1.76 -0.74 1.70
N ALA A 28 -2.01 0.21 2.61
CA ALA A 28 -0.98 1.05 3.23
C ALA A 28 -1.35 1.39 4.69
N GLY A 29 -0.37 1.89 5.45
CA GLY A 29 -0.58 2.31 6.82
C GLY A 29 -0.85 1.13 7.76
N ASP A 30 -1.66 1.35 8.78
CA ASP A 30 -1.85 0.37 9.86
C ASP A 30 -2.47 -0.95 9.38
N MET A 31 -3.26 -0.96 8.29
CA MET A 31 -3.80 -2.20 7.71
C MET A 31 -2.73 -3.11 7.09
N ARG A 32 -1.56 -2.55 6.74
CA ARG A 32 -0.43 -3.27 6.13
C ARG A 32 0.71 -3.48 7.12
N ARG A 33 1.11 -2.44 7.86
CA ARG A 33 2.21 -2.48 8.85
C ARG A 33 1.77 -3.10 10.19
N GLY A 34 0.51 -2.97 10.55
CA GLY A 34 0.04 -3.06 11.93
C GLY A 34 0.19 -1.72 12.66
N GLN A 35 -0.32 -1.66 13.90
CA GLN A 35 -0.37 -0.45 14.74
C GLN A 35 0.94 0.34 14.71
N SER A 36 0.86 1.62 14.34
CA SER A 36 2.03 2.49 14.20
C SER A 36 1.72 3.96 14.51
N LEU A 37 2.65 4.84 14.18
CA LEU A 37 2.48 6.29 14.31
C LEU A 37 1.74 6.87 13.11
N ILE A 38 1.01 7.96 13.32
CA ILE A 38 0.30 8.69 12.25
C ILE A 38 1.22 9.09 11.09
N VAL A 39 2.48 9.45 11.38
CA VAL A 39 3.47 9.84 10.37
C VAL A 39 3.80 8.69 9.40
N TRP A 40 3.77 7.45 9.88
CA TRP A 40 3.96 6.28 9.04
C TRP A 40 2.78 6.06 8.10
N ALA A 41 1.55 6.23 8.60
CA ALA A 41 0.36 6.16 7.77
C ALA A 41 0.38 7.25 6.66
N ILE A 42 0.81 8.47 6.99
CA ILE A 42 0.94 9.57 6.01
C ILE A 42 2.01 9.23 4.96
N ARG A 43 3.19 8.77 5.40
CA ARG A 43 4.29 8.40 4.49
C ARG A 43 3.87 7.30 3.53
N GLU A 44 3.29 6.21 4.04
CA GLU A 44 2.87 5.09 3.20
C GLU A 44 1.67 5.42 2.33
N GLY A 45 0.74 6.25 2.81
CA GLY A 45 -0.39 6.71 2.01
C GLY A 45 0.07 7.46 0.76
N ARG A 46 1.08 8.33 0.89
CA ARG A 46 1.65 9.05 -0.26
C ARG A 46 2.33 8.13 -1.27
N GLN A 47 3.08 7.14 -0.79
CA GLN A 47 3.76 6.18 -1.67
C GLN A 47 2.76 5.23 -2.34
N CYS A 48 1.73 4.80 -1.63
CA CYS A 48 0.65 4.01 -2.19
C CYS A 48 -0.12 4.80 -3.26
N ALA A 49 -0.45 6.06 -3.02
CA ALA A 49 -1.10 6.92 -4.01
C ALA A 49 -0.26 7.05 -5.29
N ARG A 50 1.06 7.20 -5.15
CA ARG A 50 2.00 7.17 -6.27
C ARG A 50 1.93 5.85 -7.04
N SER A 51 1.96 4.70 -6.36
CA SER A 51 1.92 3.39 -7.02
C SER A 51 0.58 3.11 -7.71
N VAL A 52 -0.53 3.61 -7.16
CA VAL A 52 -1.86 3.55 -7.78
C VAL A 52 -1.87 4.41 -9.05
N ASP A 53 -1.31 5.62 -8.98
CA ASP A 53 -1.22 6.52 -10.14
C ASP A 53 -0.34 5.92 -11.25
N GLU A 54 0.85 5.40 -10.93
CA GLU A 54 1.72 4.69 -11.89
C GLU A 54 1.00 3.49 -12.53
N PHE A 55 0.19 2.76 -11.75
CA PHE A 55 -0.56 1.62 -12.26
C PHE A 55 -1.68 2.03 -13.23
N LEU A 56 -2.39 3.11 -12.95
CA LEU A 56 -3.51 3.57 -13.77
C LEU A 56 -3.05 4.34 -15.02
N MET A 57 -2.00 5.15 -14.87
CA MET A 57 -1.53 6.08 -15.89
C MET A 57 -0.33 5.56 -16.69
N GLY A 58 0.33 4.49 -16.23
CA GLY A 58 1.56 3.94 -16.82
C GLY A 58 2.84 4.72 -16.45
N SER A 59 2.70 5.90 -15.86
CA SER A 59 3.78 6.73 -15.32
C SER A 59 3.20 7.69 -14.27
N THR A 60 4.02 8.27 -13.40
CA THR A 60 3.58 9.27 -12.41
C THR A 60 4.56 10.42 -12.31
N VAL A 61 4.02 11.58 -11.91
CA VAL A 61 4.81 12.76 -11.51
C VAL A 61 4.82 12.95 -9.98
N LEU A 62 4.15 12.05 -9.23
CA LEU A 62 4.05 12.17 -7.78
C LEU A 62 5.39 11.86 -7.10
N PRO A 63 5.79 12.64 -6.08
CA PRO A 63 7.03 12.42 -5.35
C PRO A 63 7.00 11.13 -4.51
N ARG A 64 8.17 10.56 -4.24
CA ARG A 64 8.34 9.36 -3.40
C ARG A 64 8.68 9.70 -1.95
#